data_AF-A0A8B6Y593-F1
#
_entry.id   AF-A0A8B6Y593-F1
#
_cell.length_a   1.000
_cell.length_b   1.000
_cell.length_c   1.000
_cell.angle_alpha   90.00
_cell.angle_beta   90.00
_cell.angle_gamma   90.00
#
_symmetry.space_group_name_H-M   'P 1'
#
loop_
_entity.id
_entity.type
_entity.pdbx_description
1 polymer ?
#
loop_
_entity_poly.entity_id
_entity_poly.type
_entity_poly.pdbx_seq_one_letter_code
_entity_poly.pdbx_strand_id
1 'polypeptide(L)'
;MVLNGILPIDQLRDHVSPTNILCQLIPRVIIENIYGINIPKPGEGEDLNRPPTAEELLSTYGRMRGFMTANGQPDCPRTSRYVLKDFIKGKLLYCHPPPDVSNEDYEPCVMSEKVRQKIILREERNKKLRGKEQ
;
A
#
# COMPACT_ATOMS: atom_id res chain seq x y z
N MET A 1 -7.46 -4.33 15.61
CA MET A 1 -8.09 -3.35 16.54
C MET A 1 -7.84 -1.89 16.11
N VAL A 2 -6.63 -1.50 15.73
CA VAL A 2 -6.32 -0.11 15.29
C VAL A 2 -6.98 0.25 13.95
N LEU A 3 -6.94 -0.64 12.95
CA LEU A 3 -7.51 -0.40 11.62
C LEU A 3 -9.04 -0.17 11.64
N ASN A 4 -9.72 -0.71 12.65
CA ASN A 4 -11.18 -0.55 12.83
C ASN A 4 -11.54 0.76 13.55
N GLY A 5 -10.57 1.62 13.86
CA GLY A 5 -10.80 2.91 14.52
C GLY A 5 -11.08 2.85 16.03
N ILE A 6 -10.88 1.70 16.67
CA ILE A 6 -11.14 1.54 18.12
C ILE A 6 -10.04 2.22 18.96
N LEU A 7 -8.78 2.15 18.51
CA LEU A 7 -7.66 2.80 19.22
C LEU A 7 -7.25 4.11 18.53
N PRO A 8 -6.80 5.11 19.30
CA PRO A 8 -6.31 6.36 18.75
C PRO A 8 -4.98 6.16 18.00
N ILE A 9 -4.98 6.45 16.69
CA ILE A 9 -3.77 6.37 15.84
C ILE A 9 -2.71 7.40 16.26
N ASP A 10 -3.13 8.55 16.81
CA ASP A 10 -2.21 9.63 17.18
C ASP A 10 -1.28 9.31 18.34
N GLN A 11 -1.59 8.28 19.14
CA GLN A 11 -0.77 7.86 20.29
C GLN A 11 -0.10 6.50 20.06
N LEU A 12 -0.14 6.00 18.82
CA LEU A 12 0.39 4.69 18.47
C LEU A 12 1.90 4.63 18.70
N ARG A 13 2.33 3.67 19.53
CA ARG A 13 3.76 3.34 19.76
C ARG A 13 4.27 2.34 18.74
N ASP A 14 3.56 1.22 18.59
CA ASP A 14 3.85 0.22 17.56
C ASP A 14 3.06 0.52 16.28
N HIS A 15 3.78 1.01 15.28
CA HIS A 15 3.24 1.33 13.97
C HIS A 15 3.48 0.25 12.91
N VAL A 16 4.37 -0.70 13.19
CA VAL A 16 4.78 -1.71 12.21
C VAL A 16 3.67 -2.74 12.06
N SER A 17 3.15 -3.27 13.18
CA SER A 17 2.08 -4.27 13.20
C SER A 17 0.83 -3.85 12.41
N PRO A 18 0.18 -2.70 12.68
CA PRO A 18 -1.02 -2.30 11.94
C PRO A 18 -0.75 -1.96 10.47
N THR A 19 0.43 -1.43 10.16
CA THR A 19 0.81 -1.16 8.76
C THR A 19 1.06 -2.46 8.00
N ASN A 20 1.61 -3.49 8.64
CA ASN A 20 1.84 -4.77 7.99
C ASN A 20 0.51 -5.46 7.65
N ILE A 21 -0.47 -5.40 8.56
CA ILE A 21 -1.83 -5.88 8.27
C ILE A 21 -2.44 -5.09 7.10
N LEU A 22 -2.28 -3.76 7.08
CA LEU A 22 -2.74 -2.94 5.95
C LEU A 22 -2.15 -3.40 4.61
N CYS A 23 -0.84 -3.71 4.57
CA CYS A 23 -0.18 -4.21 3.38
C CYS A 23 -0.65 -5.61 2.95
N GLN A 24 -1.13 -6.44 3.88
CA GLN A 24 -1.72 -7.74 3.57
C GLN A 24 -3.14 -7.59 3.01
N LEU A 25 -3.90 -6.61 3.50
CA LEU A 25 -5.27 -6.35 3.04
C LEU A 25 -5.31 -5.69 1.67
N ILE A 26 -4.36 -4.81 1.37
CA ILE A 26 -4.37 -3.99 0.16
C ILE A 26 -3.23 -4.41 -0.78
N PRO A 27 -3.55 -4.87 -2.00
CA PRO A 27 -2.55 -5.18 -3.00
C PRO A 27 -1.60 -4.01 -3.31
N ARG A 28 -0.33 -4.35 -3.53
CA ARG A 28 0.74 -3.39 -3.85
C ARG A 28 0.40 -2.39 -4.94
N VAL A 29 -0.17 -2.89 -6.05
CA VAL A 29 -0.50 -2.08 -7.24
C VAL A 29 -1.40 -0.90 -6.86
N ILE A 30 -2.31 -1.11 -5.92
CA ILE A 30 -3.29 -0.12 -5.50
C ILE A 30 -2.61 0.99 -4.70
N ILE A 31 -1.76 0.59 -3.75
CA ILE A 31 -0.99 1.50 -2.91
C ILE A 31 -0.08 2.39 -3.77
N GLU A 32 0.64 1.80 -4.73
CA GLU A 32 1.51 2.51 -5.66
C GLU A 32 0.74 3.55 -6.48
N ASN A 33 -0.47 3.21 -6.94
CA ASN A 33 -1.28 4.13 -7.74
C ASN A 33 -1.93 5.25 -6.91
N ILE A 34 -2.41 4.95 -5.71
CA ILE A 34 -3.07 5.94 -4.83
C ILE A 34 -2.05 6.93 -4.27
N TYR A 35 -0.88 6.45 -3.86
CA TYR A 35 0.16 7.32 -3.31
C TYR A 35 1.14 7.84 -4.35
N GLY A 36 1.12 7.31 -5.58
CA GLY A 36 2.05 7.70 -6.64
C GLY A 36 3.50 7.31 -6.35
N ILE A 37 3.70 6.27 -5.54
CA ILE A 37 5.02 5.76 -5.14
C ILE A 37 5.36 4.50 -5.90
N ASN A 38 6.65 4.18 -5.99
CA ASN A 38 7.14 2.89 -6.47
C ASN A 38 7.79 2.18 -5.29
N ILE A 39 7.09 1.18 -4.73
CA ILE A 39 7.62 0.40 -3.61
C ILE A 39 8.77 -0.46 -4.16
N PRO A 40 9.88 -0.69 -3.44
CA PRO A 40 10.92 -1.60 -3.89
C PRO A 40 10.38 -3.03 -4.04
N LYS A 41 10.86 -3.79 -5.03
CA LYS A 41 10.52 -5.21 -5.15
C LYS A 41 11.34 -6.04 -4.15
N PRO A 42 10.79 -7.16 -3.66
CA PRO A 42 11.57 -8.09 -2.83
C PRO A 42 12.84 -8.52 -3.58
N GLY A 43 13.91 -8.75 -2.82
CA GLY A 43 15.25 -9.04 -3.36
C GLY A 43 15.33 -10.42 -4.05
N GLU A 44 16.43 -10.65 -4.76
CA GLU A 44 16.72 -11.93 -5.43
C GLU A 44 16.80 -13.06 -4.40
N GLY A 45 15.76 -13.91 -4.34
CA GLY A 45 15.64 -15.03 -3.38
C GLY A 45 14.33 -15.06 -2.59
N GLU A 46 13.55 -13.98 -2.62
CA GLU A 46 12.21 -13.93 -2.02
C GLU A 46 11.09 -14.05 -3.06
N ASP A 47 9.89 -14.43 -2.63
CA ASP A 47 8.71 -14.49 -3.49
C ASP A 47 8.35 -13.11 -4.04
N LEU A 48 8.41 -12.98 -5.37
CA LEU A 48 8.09 -11.74 -6.10
C LEU A 48 6.65 -11.25 -5.86
N ASN A 49 5.75 -12.16 -5.52
CA ASN A 49 4.34 -11.89 -5.28
C ASN A 49 3.99 -11.61 -3.81
N ARG A 50 4.99 -11.55 -2.91
CA ARG A 50 4.71 -11.28 -1.50
C ARG A 50 4.10 -9.87 -1.30
N PRO A 51 3.23 -9.68 -0.30
CA PRO A 51 2.76 -8.35 0.05
C PRO A 51 3.94 -7.46 0.50
N PRO A 52 3.86 -6.14 0.26
CA PRO A 52 4.92 -5.22 0.62
C PRO A 52 5.12 -5.16 2.14
N THR A 53 6.35 -5.03 2.61
CA THR A 53 6.59 -4.86 4.05
C THR A 53 6.20 -3.45 4.48
N ALA A 54 5.77 -3.30 5.74
CA ALA A 54 5.52 -1.99 6.33
C ALA A 54 6.72 -1.03 6.16
N GLU A 55 7.95 -1.50 6.37
CA GLU A 55 9.15 -0.68 6.24
C GLU A 55 9.37 -0.17 4.80
N GLU A 56 9.18 -1.03 3.80
CA GLU A 56 9.32 -0.66 2.38
C GLU A 56 8.31 0.41 1.99
N LEU A 57 7.05 0.23 2.41
CA LEU A 57 5.99 1.19 2.16
C LEU A 57 6.27 2.53 2.85
N LEU A 58 6.55 2.50 4.15
CA LEU A 58 6.71 3.71 4.96
C LEU A 58 7.99 4.47 4.63
N SER A 59 9.09 3.78 4.37
CA SER A 59 10.34 4.42 3.95
C SER A 59 10.18 5.12 2.61
N THR A 60 9.56 4.45 1.63
CA THR A 60 9.32 5.01 0.29
C THR A 60 8.37 6.21 0.36
N TYR A 61 7.25 6.07 1.08
CA TYR A 61 6.26 7.14 1.18
C TYR A 61 6.77 8.33 1.99
N GLY A 62 7.47 8.06 3.10
CA GLY A 62 8.12 9.08 3.92
C GLY A 62 9.18 9.84 3.14
N ARG A 63 9.98 9.14 2.33
CA ARG A 63 10.99 9.75 1.46
C ARG A 63 10.37 10.65 0.39
N MET A 64 9.32 10.18 -0.30
CA MET A 64 8.60 10.98 -1.30
C MET A 64 7.97 12.23 -0.70
N ARG A 65 7.39 12.12 0.50
CA ARG A 65 6.73 13.25 1.20
C ARG A 65 7.70 14.19 1.92
N GLY A 66 8.97 13.80 2.09
CA GLY A 66 9.95 14.56 2.86
C GLY A 66 9.79 14.44 4.39
N PHE A 67 9.13 13.38 4.87
CA PHE A 67 9.09 13.06 6.29
C PHE A 67 10.42 12.45 6.71
N MET A 68 11.36 13.32 7.08
CA MET A 68 12.70 12.94 7.50
C MET A 68 12.92 13.25 8.98
N THR A 69 13.68 12.40 9.63
CA THR A 69 14.30 12.64 10.93
C THR A 69 15.49 13.59 10.80
N ALA A 70 15.98 14.12 11.92
CA ALA A 70 17.17 14.96 11.95
C ALA A 70 18.41 14.28 11.34
N ASN A 71 18.46 12.94 11.39
CA ASN A 71 19.55 12.13 10.85
C ASN A 71 19.40 11.85 9.34
N GLY A 72 18.43 12.47 8.67
CA GLY A 72 18.17 12.29 7.23
C GLY A 72 17.50 10.95 6.86
N GLN A 73 17.11 10.15 7.85
CA GLN A 73 16.37 8.90 7.64
C GLN A 73 14.87 9.17 7.57
N PRO A 74 14.10 8.42 6.77
CA PRO A 74 12.65 8.58 6.71
C PRO A 74 12.00 8.28 8.07
N ASP A 75 11.07 9.14 8.49
CA ASP A 75 10.34 9.00 9.75
C ASP A 75 9.14 8.05 9.56
N CYS A 76 9.39 6.75 9.75
CA CYS A 76 8.40 5.68 9.67
C CYS A 76 7.20 5.87 10.62
N PRO A 77 7.36 6.17 11.94
CA PRO A 77 6.23 6.31 12.83
C PRO A 77 5.34 7.50 12.45
N ARG A 78 5.91 8.65 12.05
CA ARG A 78 5.11 9.76 11.54
C ARG A 78 4.37 9.39 10.27
N THR A 79 5.07 8.78 9.31
CA THR A 79 4.51 8.38 8.01
C THR A 79 3.35 7.41 8.18
N SER A 80 3.48 6.42 9.07
CA SER A 80 2.46 5.40 9.34
C SER A 80 1.13 6.00 9.76
N ARG A 81 1.15 7.04 10.61
CA ARG A 81 -0.06 7.69 11.10
C ARG A 81 -0.84 8.35 9.97
N TYR A 82 -0.15 8.93 8.99
CA TYR A 82 -0.81 9.48 7.81
C TYR A 82 -1.44 8.38 6.96
N VAL A 83 -0.73 7.27 6.74
CA VAL A 83 -1.24 6.14 5.96
C VAL A 83 -2.45 5.49 6.64
N LEU A 84 -2.36 5.21 7.94
CA LEU A 84 -3.46 4.64 8.73
C LEU A 84 -4.67 5.58 8.81
N LYS A 85 -4.44 6.91 8.93
CA LYS A 85 -5.54 7.90 8.86
C LYS A 85 -6.20 7.94 7.49
N ASP A 86 -5.43 7.81 6.41
CA ASP A 86 -5.96 7.74 5.04
C ASP A 86 -6.83 6.48 4.84
N PHE A 87 -6.47 5.36 5.48
CA PHE A 87 -7.29 4.14 5.50
C PHE A 87 -8.62 4.35 6.20
N ILE A 88 -8.61 4.92 7.42
CA ILE A 88 -9.86 5.21 8.15
C ILE A 88 -10.75 6.22 7.40
N LYS A 89 -10.14 7.20 6.73
CA LYS A 89 -10.88 8.18 5.90
C LYS A 89 -11.47 7.56 4.62
N GLY A 90 -11.14 6.31 4.29
CA GLY A 90 -11.63 5.62 3.09
C GLY A 90 -10.89 5.98 1.80
N LYS A 91 -9.72 6.64 1.88
CA LYS A 91 -8.86 6.85 0.70
C LYS A 91 -8.24 5.52 0.24
N LEU A 92 -7.89 4.68 1.20
CA LEU A 92 -7.62 3.26 1.00
C LEU A 92 -8.84 2.50 1.50
N LEU A 93 -9.55 1.81 0.61
CA LEU A 93 -10.78 1.10 0.94
C LEU A 93 -10.56 -0.41 0.86
N TYR A 94 -11.00 -1.13 1.89
CA TYR A 94 -11.04 -2.57 1.92
C TYR A 94 -12.37 -3.03 2.50
N CYS A 95 -13.02 -3.97 1.84
CA CYS A 95 -14.25 -4.61 2.29
C CYS A 95 -13.93 -6.04 2.70
N HIS A 96 -14.43 -6.46 3.86
CA HIS A 96 -14.37 -7.85 4.25
C HIS A 96 -15.36 -8.67 3.41
N PRO A 97 -14.97 -9.87 2.93
CA PRO A 97 -15.92 -10.76 2.30
C PRO A 97 -17.02 -11.15 3.30
N PRO A 98 -18.22 -11.48 2.80
CA PRO A 98 -19.23 -12.11 3.62
C PRO A 98 -18.71 -13.45 4.17
N PRO A 99 -19.18 -13.89 5.35
CA PRO A 99 -18.63 -15.06 6.04
C PRO A 99 -18.74 -16.38 5.27
N ASP A 100 -19.68 -16.46 4.32
CA ASP A 100 -19.92 -17.65 3.50
C ASP A 100 -19.02 -17.73 2.25
N VAL A 101 -18.24 -16.69 1.96
CA VAL A 101 -17.41 -16.61 0.74
C VAL A 101 -15.93 -16.62 1.14
N SER A 102 -15.14 -17.40 0.40
CA SER A 102 -13.70 -17.47 0.61
C SER A 102 -13.02 -16.14 0.22
N ASN A 103 -11.88 -15.81 0.85
CA ASN A 103 -11.11 -14.60 0.52
C ASN A 103 -10.55 -14.62 -0.92
N GLU A 104 -10.45 -15.79 -1.54
CA GLU A 104 -9.89 -15.96 -2.89
C GLU A 104 -10.91 -15.60 -3.97
N ASP A 105 -12.20 -15.84 -3.70
CA ASP A 105 -13.30 -15.61 -4.63
C ASP A 105 -13.84 -14.17 -4.59
N TYR A 106 -13.49 -13.41 -3.54
CA TYR A 106 -13.96 -12.04 -3.35
C TYR A 106 -12.83 -11.05 -3.61
N GLU A 107 -12.96 -10.20 -4.63
CA GLU A 107 -12.08 -9.04 -4.83
C GLU A 107 -12.37 -8.01 -3.73
N PRO A 108 -11.58 -7.94 -2.64
CA PRO A 108 -12.01 -7.22 -1.44
C PRO A 108 -11.72 -5.71 -1.54
N CYS A 109 -10.91 -5.29 -2.51
CA CYS A 109 -10.53 -3.91 -2.69
C CYS A 109 -11.24 -3.33 -3.92
N VAL A 110 -12.27 -2.51 -3.68
CA VAL A 110 -13.01 -1.85 -4.75
C VAL A 110 -12.14 -0.75 -5.35
N MET A 111 -11.60 -1.01 -6.54
CA MET A 111 -11.01 0.05 -7.36
C MET A 111 -12.12 0.93 -7.92
N SER A 112 -11.98 2.25 -7.81
CA SER A 112 -12.73 3.13 -8.71
C SER A 112 -12.40 2.75 -10.15
N GLU A 113 -13.41 2.61 -11.01
CA GLU A 113 -13.24 2.21 -12.43
C GLU A 113 -12.18 3.05 -13.15
N LYS A 114 -12.07 4.34 -12.79
CA LYS A 114 -11.06 5.27 -13.32
C LYS A 114 -9.63 4.83 -13.00
N VAL A 115 -9.40 4.30 -11.79
CA VAL A 115 -8.09 3.76 -11.37
C VAL A 115 -7.80 2.47 -12.12
N ARG A 116 -8.79 1.57 -12.24
CA ARG A 116 -8.67 0.32 -13.01
C ARG A 116 -8.30 0.61 -14.48
N GLN A 117 -8.97 1.56 -15.13
CA GLN A 117 -8.66 2.01 -16.49
C GLN A 117 -7.25 2.59 -16.59
N LYS A 118 -6.81 3.41 -15.61
CA LYS A 118 -5.47 3.99 -15.60
C LYS A 118 -4.37 2.93 -15.42
N ILE A 119 -4.64 1.89 -14.64
CA ILE A 119 -3.75 0.73 -14.48
C ILE A 119 -3.60 -0.01 -15.80
N ILE A 120 -4.71 -0.39 -16.43
CA ILE A 120 -4.73 -1.07 -17.73
C ILE A 120 -3.95 -0.25 -18.77
N LEU A 121 -4.20 1.05 -18.84
CA LEU A 121 -3.51 1.95 -19.78
C LEU A 121 -2.00 2.05 -19.52
N ARG A 122 -1.57 2.00 -18.24
CA ARG A 122 -0.16 2.03 -17.85
C ARG A 122 0.54 0.72 -18.21
N GLU A 123 -0.13 -0.42 -18.02
CA GLU A 123 0.36 -1.73 -18.45
C GLU A 123 0.50 -1.85 -19.97
N GLU A 124 -0.49 -1.38 -20.72
CA GLU A 124 -0.43 -1.33 -22.18
C GLU A 124 0.73 -0.45 -22.67
N ARG A 125 0.96 0.70 -22.01
CA ARG A 125 2.10 1.57 -22.31
C ARG A 125 3.43 0.86 -22.03
N ASN A 126 3.55 0.16 -20.92
CA ASN A 126 4.75 -0.59 -20.56
C ASN A 126 5.01 -1.78 -21.51
N LYS A 127 3.96 -2.47 -21.99
CA LYS A 127 4.09 -3.52 -23.03
C LYS A 127 4.59 -2.94 -24.36
N LYS A 128 4.07 -1.77 -24.78
CA LYS A 128 4.53 -1.08 -26.00
C LYS A 128 5.99 -0.63 -25.93
N LEU A 129 6.47 -0.24 -24.75
CA LEU A 129 7.87 0.14 -24.55
C LEU A 129 8.80 -1.07 -24.67
N ARG A 130 8.43 -2.20 -24.07
CA ARG A 130 9.18 -3.46 -24.16
C ARG A 130 9.20 -4.09 -25.55
N GLY A 131 8.16 -3.88 -26.36
CA GLY A 131 8.09 -4.40 -27.73
C GLY A 131 8.87 -3.58 -28.78
N LYS A 132 9.49 -2.46 -28.39
CA LYS A 132 10.33 -1.63 -29.27
C LYS A 132 11.83 -1.89 -29.13
N GLU A 133 12.23 -2.74 -28.19
CA GLU A 133 13.63 -3.11 -27.94
C GLU A 133 14.02 -4.45 -28.61
N GLN A 134 13.21 -4.95 -29.56
CA GLN A 134 13.50 -6.11 -30.41
C GLN A 134 13.51 -5.72 -31.88
#